data_AF-F8DE66-F1
#
_entry.id   AF-F8DE66-F1
#
_cell.length_a   1.000
_cell.length_b   1.000
_cell.length_c   1.000
_cell.angle_alpha   90.00
_cell.angle_beta   90.00
_cell.angle_gamma   90.00
#
_symmetry.space_group_name_H-M   'P 1'
#
loop_
_entity.id
_entity.type
_entity.pdbx_description
1 polymer ?
#
loop_
_entity_poly.entity_id
_entity_poly.type
_entity_poly.pdbx_seq_one_letter_code
_entity_poly.pdbx_strand_id
1 'polypeptide(L)' 'MRPRAERWCHLLIGTALVLLTIGIGYDFIVGTKLADFLVIIGGLFIGWVAFFYCLGNASFWG' A
#
# COMPACT_ATOMS: atom_id res chain seq x y z
N MET A 1 -6.25 -18.99 -1.82
CA MET A 1 -5.30 -18.36 -2.75
C MET A 1 -4.14 -19.30 -3.03
N ARG A 2 -3.42 -19.16 -4.14
CA ARG A 2 -2.12 -19.85 -4.31
C ARG A 2 -1.12 -19.27 -3.29
N PRO A 3 -0.25 -20.09 -2.65
CA PRO A 3 0.64 -19.63 -1.57
C PRO A 3 1.60 -18.52 -2.00
N ARG A 4 1.93 -18.45 -3.30
CA ARG A 4 2.72 -17.36 -3.87
C ARG A 4 1.95 -16.04 -3.90
N ALA A 5 0.67 -16.05 -4.29
CA ALA A 5 -0.16 -14.84 -4.39
C ALA A 5 -0.45 -14.24 -3.01
N GLU A 6 -0.64 -15.08 -1.99
CA GLU A 6 -0.84 -14.65 -0.60
C GLU A 6 0.38 -13.90 -0.04
N ARG A 7 1.60 -14.40 -0.29
CA ARG A 7 2.84 -13.68 0.09
C ARG A 7 2.95 -12.32 -0.60
N TRP A 8 2.63 -12.25 -1.89
CA TRP A 8 2.65 -10.98 -2.63
C TRP A 8 1.61 -9.99 -2.11
N CYS A 9 0.41 -10.48 -1.80
CA CYS A 9 -0.66 -9.69 -1.19
C CYS A 9 -0.20 -9.07 0.15
N HIS A 10 0.40 -9.86 1.04
CA HIS A 10 0.95 -9.35 2.30
C HIS A 10 2.11 -8.37 2.11
N LEU A 11 3.02 -8.62 1.17
CA LEU A 11 4.13 -7.71 0.86
C LEU A 11 3.63 -6.36 0.33
N LEU A 12 2.66 -6.37 -0.58
CA LEU A 12 2.08 -5.17 -1.16
C LEU A 12 1.33 -4.34 -0.11
N ILE A 13 0.53 -4.99 0.74
CA ILE A 13 -0.18 -4.35 1.86
C ILE A 13 0.81 -3.78 2.88
N GLY A 14 1.83 -4.55 3.26
CA GLY A 14 2.86 -4.09 4.20
C GLY A 14 3.62 -2.88 3.67
N THR A 15 3.99 -2.90 2.39
CA THR A 15 4.70 -1.79 1.74
C THR A 15 3.83 -0.53 1.70
N ALA A 16 2.53 -0.66 1.39
CA ALA A 16 1.58 0.44 1.41
C ALA A 16 1.46 1.06 2.82
N LEU A 17 1.33 0.23 3.85
CA LEU A 17 1.25 0.70 5.25
C LEU A 17 2.50 1.46 5.67
N VAL A 18 3.68 0.97 5.30
CA VAL A 18 4.96 1.62 5.61
C VAL A 18 5.06 2.97 4.91
N LEU A 19 4.74 3.06 3.62
CA LEU A 19 4.76 4.35 2.90
C LEU A 19 3.77 5.35 3.52
N LEU A 20 2.56 4.92 3.85
CA LEU A 20 1.57 5.80 4.51
C LEU A 20 2.06 6.27 5.88
N THR A 21 2.64 5.39 6.68
CA THR A 21 3.14 5.72 8.01
C THR A 21 4.30 6.71 7.93
N ILE A 22 5.24 6.50 7.01
CA ILE A 22 6.37 7.41 6.80
C ILE A 22 5.88 8.76 6.28
N GLY A 23 5.00 8.78 5.26
CA GLY A 23 4.48 10.01 4.67
C GLY A 23 3.69 10.85 5.66
N ILE A 24 2.80 10.24 6.45
CA ILE A 24 2.04 10.95 7.50
C ILE A 24 2.98 11.44 8.61
N GLY A 25 3.92 10.60 9.04
CA GLY A 25 4.87 10.96 10.10
C GLY A 25 5.79 12.12 9.71
N TYR A 26 6.28 12.13 8.46
CA TYR A 26 7.13 13.21 7.96
C TYR A 26 6.36 14.52 7.77
N ASP A 27 5.11 14.48 7.28
CA ASP A 27 4.24 15.66 7.19
C ASP A 27 4.07 16.31 8.57
N PHE A 28 3.84 15.49 9.62
CA PHE A 28 3.68 15.97 10.98
C PHE A 28 4.95 16.53 11.62
N ILE A 29 6.13 15.96 11.32
CA ILE A 29 7.38 16.32 11.99
C ILE A 29 8.12 17.44 11.25
N VAL A 30 8.19 17.37 9.93
CA VAL A 30 9.05 18.24 9.09
C VAL A 30 8.24 19.26 8.31
N GLY A 31 6.95 19.00 8.05
CA GLY A 31 6.05 19.93 7.36
C GLY A 31 6.37 20.13 5.87
N THR A 32 6.98 19.13 5.22
CA THR A 32 7.32 19.19 3.79
C THR A 32 6.11 18.92 2.89
N LYS A 33 5.22 19.92 2.82
CA LYS A 33 3.90 19.90 2.17
C LYS A 33 3.75 19.19 0.82
N LEU A 34 4.76 19.19 -0.06
CA LEU A 34 4.65 18.62 -1.41
C LEU A 34 5.20 17.19 -1.50
N ALA A 35 6.36 16.95 -0.89
CA ALA A 35 7.02 15.64 -0.93
C ALA A 35 6.25 14.60 -0.11
N ASP A 36 5.75 14.99 1.06
CA ASP A 36 4.98 14.10 1.93
C ASP A 36 3.64 13.72 1.29
N PHE A 37 3.02 14.67 0.58
CA PHE A 37 1.79 14.43 -0.16
C PHE A 37 1.98 13.38 -1.26
N LEU A 38 3.10 13.44 -1.99
CA LEU A 38 3.44 12.45 -3.02
C LEU A 38 3.69 11.06 -2.42
N VAL A 39 4.33 10.98 -1.25
CA VAL A 39 4.56 9.71 -0.54
C VAL A 39 3.24 9.10 -0.06
N ILE A 40 2.34 9.92 0.48
CA ILE A 40 1.00 9.48 0.91
C ILE A 40 0.17 9.01 -0.30
N ILE A 41 0.15 9.77 -1.40
CA ILE A 41 -0.54 9.37 -2.64
C ILE A 41 0.05 8.07 -3.18
N GLY A 42 1.38 7.93 -3.18
CA GLY A 42 2.06 6.71 -3.61
C GLY A 42 1.70 5.50 -2.75
N GLY A 43 1.73 5.65 -1.42
CA GLY A 43 1.32 4.61 -0.47
C GLY A 43 -0.15 4.21 -0.66
N LEU A 44 -1.04 5.18 -0.84
CA LEU A 44 -2.46 4.93 -1.07
C LEU A 44 -2.70 4.21 -2.40
N PHE A 45 -2.03 4.63 -3.47
CA PHE A 45 -2.12 3.99 -4.78
C PHE A 45 -1.65 2.53 -4.71
N ILE A 46 -0.50 2.28 -4.09
CA ILE A 46 0.01 0.91 -3.89
C ILE A 46 -0.98 0.09 -3.04
N GLY A 47 -1.57 0.69 -2.00
CA GLY A 47 -2.60 0.05 -1.19
C GLY A 47 -3.84 -0.38 -1.98
N TRP A 48 -4.33 0.47 -2.88
CA TRP A 48 -5.44 0.13 -3.78
C TRP A 48 -5.09 -0.96 -4.78
N VAL A 49 -3.90 -0.89 -5.41
CA VAL A 49 -3.40 -1.94 -6.31
C VAL A 49 -3.29 -3.27 -5.57
N ALA A 50 -2.74 -3.25 -4.34
CA ALA A 50 -2.68 -4.42 -3.47
C ALA A 50 -4.08 -4.99 -3.21
N PHE A 51 -5.02 -4.14 -2.81
CA PHE A 51 -6.38 -4.53 -2.49
C PHE A 51 -7.08 -5.21 -3.67
N PHE A 52 -7.02 -4.61 -4.87
CA PHE A 52 -7.60 -5.21 -6.07
C PHE A 52 -6.87 -6.49 -6.50
N TYR A 53 -5.55 -6.56 -6.35
CA TYR A 53 -4.78 -7.77 -6.66
C TYR A 53 -5.15 -8.92 -5.72
N CYS A 54 -5.23 -8.64 -4.42
CA CYS A 54 -5.66 -9.61 -3.41
C CYS A 54 -7.11 -10.03 -3.62
N LEU A 55 -8.03 -9.08 -3.85
CA LEU A 55 -9.44 -9.36 -4.08
C LEU A 55 -9.65 -10.16 -5.36
N GLY A 56 -9.03 -9.76 -6.47
CA GLY A 56 -9.11 -10.50 -7.74
C GLY A 56 -8.56 -11.92 -7.62
N ASN A 57 -7.50 -12.11 -6.85
CA ASN A 57 -6.92 -13.43 -6.62
C ASN A 57 -7.65 -14.24 -5.52
N ALA A 58 -8.51 -13.60 -4.72
CA ALA A 58 -9.43 -14.24 -3.77
C ALA A 58 -10.74 -14.66 -4.45
N SER A 59 -11.30 -13.77 -5.27
CA SER A 59 -12.68 -13.81 -5.78
C SER A 59 -12.82 -14.50 -7.14
N PHE A 60 -11.72 -14.88 -7.81
CA PHE A 60 -11.76 -15.45 -9.17
C PHE A 60 -11.39 -16.94 -9.25
N TRP A 61 -11.42 -17.69 -8.14
CA TRP A 61 -11.25 -19.14 -8.19
C TRP A 61 -12.30 -19.83 -7.31
N GLY A 62 -13.56 -19.69 -7.76
CA GLY A 62 -14.65 -20.61 -7.47
C GLY A 62 -14.93 -21.43 -8.71
#